data_AF-A0A429MII9-F1
#
_entry.id   AF-A0A429MII9-F1
#
_cell.length_a   1.000
_cell.length_b   1.000
_cell.length_c   1.000
_cell.angle_alpha   90.00
_cell.angle_beta   90.00
_cell.angle_gamma   90.00
#
_symmetry.space_group_name_H-M   'P 1'
#
loop_
_entity.id
_entity.type
_entity.pdbx_description
1 polymer ?
#
loop_
_entity_poly.entity_id
_entity_poly.type
_entity_poly.pdbx_seq_one_letter_code
_entity_poly.pdbx_strand_id
1 'polypeptide(L)' 'RFSFGKYTTEEDIDHVLTITKAAVEKLRELSPLWDMYKEGIDLSTVEWAEH' A
#
# COMPACT_ATOMS: atom_id res chain seq x y z
N ARG A 1 -2.06 -7.14 -8.24
CA ARG A 1 -2.66 -7.06 -9.60
C ARG A 1 -4.12 -7.48 -9.47
N PHE A 2 -5.06 -6.63 -9.86
CA PHE A 2 -6.49 -6.94 -9.83
C PHE A 2 -6.97 -7.23 -11.26
N SER A 3 -7.84 -8.23 -11.41
CA SER A 3 -8.48 -8.59 -12.67
C SER A 3 -9.97 -8.69 -12.40
N PHE A 4 -10.80 -8.07 -13.24
CA PHE A 4 -12.25 -8.09 -13.12
C PHE A 4 -12.85 -8.90 -14.27
N GLY A 5 -14.00 -9.54 -14.03
CA GLY A 5 -14.67 -10.39 -14.99
C GLY A 5 -16.17 -10.17 -15.02
N LYS A 6 -16.89 -10.94 -15.85
CA LYS A 6 -18.35 -10.83 -16.05
C LYS A 6 -19.17 -10.93 -14.74
N TYR A 7 -18.62 -11.56 -13.72
CA TYR A 7 -19.29 -11.78 -12.43
C TYR A 7 -18.83 -10.83 -11.32
N THR A 8 -17.92 -9.90 -11.61
CA THR A 8 -17.51 -8.88 -10.64
C THR A 8 -18.65 -7.88 -10.45
N THR A 9 -19.08 -7.72 -9.21
CA THR A 9 -20.09 -6.72 -8.82
C THR A 9 -19.44 -5.50 -8.19
N GLU A 10 -20.19 -4.40 -8.08
CA GLU A 10 -19.71 -3.21 -7.36
C GLU A 10 -19.44 -3.50 -5.89
N GLU A 11 -20.25 -4.36 -5.26
CA GLU A 11 -20.06 -4.79 -3.87
C GLU A 11 -18.72 -5.53 -3.68
N ASP A 12 -18.32 -6.38 -4.64
CA ASP A 12 -17.02 -7.05 -4.61
C ASP A 12 -15.87 -6.04 -4.66
N ILE A 13 -16.03 -4.97 -5.45
CA ILE A 13 -15.03 -3.92 -5.59
C ILE A 13 -14.91 -3.12 -4.29
N ASP A 14 -16.04 -2.70 -3.72
CA ASP A 14 -16.08 -1.94 -2.46
C ASP A 14 -15.48 -2.74 -1.28
N HIS A 15 -15.75 -4.04 -1.25
CA HIS A 15 -15.18 -4.94 -0.27
C HIS A 15 -13.65 -5.05 -0.42
N VAL A 16 -13.16 -5.27 -1.65
CA VAL A 16 -11.72 -5.35 -1.92
C VAL A 16 -11.02 -4.02 -1.64
N LEU A 17 -11.66 -2.88 -1.96
CA LEU A 17 -11.14 -1.55 -1.65
C LEU A 17 -10.92 -1.37 -0.15
N THR A 18 -11.92 -1.76 0.67
CA THR A 18 -11.85 -1.66 2.13
C THR A 18 -10.68 -2.48 2.67
N ILE A 19 -10.56 -3.74 2.27
CA ILE A 19 -9.49 -4.64 2.73
C ILE A 19 -8.11 -4.12 2.28
N THR A 20 -7.99 -3.73 1.01
CA THR A 20 -6.71 -3.28 0.45
C THR A 20 -6.24 -2.01 1.15
N LYS A 21 -7.14 -1.07 1.41
CA LYS A 21 -6.83 0.16 2.12
C LYS A 21 -6.34 -0.13 3.54
N ALA A 22 -7.06 -0.95 4.29
CA ALA A 22 -6.67 -1.33 5.65
C ALA A 22 -5.31 -2.06 5.69
N ALA A 23 -5.06 -2.96 4.73
CA ALA A 23 -3.79 -3.66 4.63
C ALA A 23 -2.62 -2.71 4.32
N VAL A 24 -2.81 -1.76 3.39
CA VAL A 24 -1.80 -0.75 3.05
C VAL A 24 -1.55 0.20 4.21
N GLU A 25 -2.59 0.64 4.92
CA GLU A 25 -2.47 1.50 6.10
C GLU A 25 -1.67 0.81 7.20
N LYS A 26 -1.98 -0.46 7.51
CA LYS A 26 -1.20 -1.23 8.49
C LYS A 26 0.27 -1.40 8.10
N LEU A 27 0.56 -1.66 6.82
CA LEU A 27 1.94 -1.75 6.34
C LEU A 27 2.67 -0.41 6.48
N ARG A 28 1.96 0.70 6.25
CA ARG A 28 2.48 2.06 6.41
C ARG A 28 2.75 2.43 7.86
N GLU A 29 1.92 2.00 8.80
CA GLU A 29 2.14 2.20 10.24
C GLU A 29 3.41 1.52 10.77
N LEU A 30 3.81 0.41 10.14
CA LEU A 30 4.97 -0.38 10.54
C LEU A 30 6.22 -0.07 9.71
N SER A 31 6.12 0.77 8.68
CA SER A 31 7.21 1.03 7.75
C SER A 31 7.97 2.30 8.12
N PRO A 32 9.24 2.20 8.56
CA PRO A 32 10.06 3.38 8.83
C PRO A 32 10.29 4.23 7.58
N LEU A 33 10.27 3.62 6.39
CA LEU A 33 10.37 4.31 5.10
C LEU A 33 9.14 5.19 4.83
N TRP A 34 7.96 4.76 5.29
CA TRP A 34 6.75 5.57 5.17
C TRP A 34 6.78 6.78 6.09
N ASP A 35 7.39 6.67 7.27
CA ASP A 35 7.61 7.80 8.16
C ASP A 35 8.61 8.79 7.55
N MET A 36 9.74 8.30 7.03
CA MET A 36 10.72 9.14 6.31
C MET A 36 10.10 9.86 5.11
N TYR A 37 9.24 9.19 4.35
CA TYR A 37 8.48 9.82 3.26
C TYR A 37 7.58 10.95 3.76
N LYS A 38 6.84 10.75 4.86
CA LYS A 38 5.99 11.77 5.47
C LYS A 38 6.79 12.97 6.00
N GLU A 39 8.01 12.74 6.45
CA GLU A 39 8.94 13.79 6.90
C GLU A 39 9.61 14.54 5.74
N GLY A 40 9.33 14.15 4.49
CA GLY A 40 9.87 14.80 3.29
C GLY A 40 11.32 14.43 2.98
N ILE A 41 11.81 13.34 3.58
CA ILE A 41 13.15 12.81 3.30
C ILE A 41 13.13 12.13 1.93
N ASP A 42 14.10 12.47 1.08
CA ASP A 42 14.23 11.86 -0.24
C ASP A 42 14.69 10.39 -0.11
N LEU A 43 13.75 9.46 -0.31
CA LEU A 43 13.99 8.02 -0.23
C LEU A 43 15.00 7.51 -1.27
N SER A 44 15.31 8.29 -2.32
CA SER A 44 16.35 7.92 -3.29
C SER A 44 17.76 8.00 -2.71
N THR A 45 17.94 8.73 -1.61
CA THR A 45 19.21 8.89 -0.89
C THR A 45 19.39 7.86 0.23
N VAL A 46 18.37 7.04 0.49
CA VAL A 46 18.43 5.98 1.50
C VAL A 46 19.27 4.84 0.94
N GLU A 47 20.41 4.56 1.57
CA GLU A 47 21.18 3.35 1.29
C GLU A 47 20.40 2.15 1.81
N TRP A 48 19.78 1.44 0.88
CA TRP A 48 19.13 0.17 1.16
C TRP A 48 20.22 -0.81 1.62
N ALA A 49 20.02 -1.43 2.77
CA ALA A 49 20.87 -2.55 3.15
C ALA A 49 20.80 -3.59 2.01
N GLU A 50 21.89 -3.75 1.26
CA GLU A 50 22.00 -4.80 0.25
C GLU A 50 21.71 -6.14 0.94
N HIS A 51 20.78 -6.89 0.36
CA HIS A 51 20.46 -8.25 0.78
C HIS A 51 20.99 -9.23 -0.28
#